data_AF-A0A1Y4LT08-F1
#
_entry.id   AF-A0A1Y4LT08-F1
#
_cell.length_a   1.000
_cell.length_b   1.000
_cell.length_c   1.000
_cell.angle_alpha   90.00
_cell.angle_beta   90.00
_cell.angle_gamma   90.00
#
_symmetry.space_group_name_H-M   'P 1'
#
loop_
_entity.id
_entity.type
_entity.pdbx_description
1 polymer ?
#
loop_
_entity_poly.entity_id
_entity_poly.type
_entity_poly.pdbx_seq_one_letter_code
_entity_poly.pdbx_strand_id
1 'polypeptide(L)'
;RNHRETRDLEDPLETISRIKKEDRLIPCITFVIYYGQEEWKHHKSLKDMFGYKQINDANMLESRMNLVQICKDDPRRYRNRDIQMCIGIAQLMFQKDLETIKKRYIQKIDKEVVMMVCALTGSRRLEAIIS
;
A
#
# COMPACT_ATOMS: atom_id res chain seq x y z
N ARG A 1 -19.88 -6.65 -19.34
CA ARG A 1 -20.73 -6.09 -20.43
C ARG A 1 -20.78 -4.57 -20.22
N ASN A 2 -21.03 -3.76 -21.24
CA ASN A 2 -21.16 -2.32 -21.06
C ASN A 2 -22.63 -1.95 -20.83
N HIS A 3 -23.10 -2.04 -19.58
CA HIS A 3 -24.49 -1.77 -19.21
C HIS A 3 -24.98 -0.36 -19.54
N ARG A 4 -24.04 0.57 -19.77
CA ARG A 4 -24.33 1.95 -20.19
C ARG A 4 -24.86 2.01 -21.62
N GLU A 5 -24.37 1.15 -22.50
CA GLU A 5 -24.77 1.11 -23.91
C GLU A 5 -26.05 0.32 -24.10
N THR A 6 -26.17 -0.80 -23.40
CA THR A 6 -27.34 -1.70 -23.48
C THR A 6 -28.55 -1.20 -22.70
N ARG A 7 -28.37 -0.24 -21.76
CA ARG A 7 -29.43 0.33 -20.90
C ARG A 7 -30.29 -0.76 -20.27
N ASP A 8 -29.66 -1.84 -19.85
CA ASP A 8 -30.32 -3.06 -19.43
C ASP A 8 -30.48 -3.17 -17.91
N LEU A 9 -30.13 -2.12 -17.15
CA LEU A 9 -30.26 -2.07 -15.68
C LEU A 9 -31.75 -1.91 -15.31
N GLU A 10 -32.28 -2.80 -14.47
CA GLU A 10 -33.73 -2.92 -14.26
C GLU A 10 -34.19 -2.34 -12.92
N ASP A 11 -33.32 -2.32 -11.91
CA ASP A 11 -33.67 -1.84 -10.58
C ASP A 11 -32.80 -0.66 -10.09
N PRO A 12 -33.24 0.09 -9.05
CA PRO A 12 -32.53 1.28 -8.56
C PRO A 12 -31.11 0.99 -8.04
N LEU A 13 -30.86 -0.19 -7.47
CA LEU A 13 -29.53 -0.57 -6.96
C LEU A 13 -28.57 -0.87 -8.11
N GLU A 14 -29.06 -1.55 -9.16
CA GLU A 14 -28.29 -1.77 -10.39
C GLU A 14 -27.96 -0.45 -11.09
N THR A 15 -28.89 0.51 -11.08
CA THR A 15 -28.68 1.85 -11.67
C THR A 15 -27.56 2.62 -10.98
N ILE A 16 -27.51 2.57 -9.64
CA ILE A 16 -26.50 3.27 -8.84
C ILE A 16 -25.14 2.58 -8.95
N SER A 17 -25.11 1.25 -8.80
CA SER A 17 -23.87 0.47 -8.82
C SER A 17 -23.31 0.29 -10.24
N ARG A 18 -24.18 0.39 -11.26
CA ARG A 18 -23.93 0.01 -12.66
C ARG A 18 -23.53 -1.45 -12.84
N ILE A 19 -23.95 -2.31 -11.92
CA ILE A 19 -23.64 -3.74 -11.86
C ILE A 19 -24.97 -4.48 -11.82
N LYS A 20 -25.13 -5.48 -12.68
CA LYS A 20 -26.26 -6.40 -12.63
C LYS A 20 -26.09 -7.49 -11.60
N LYS A 21 -27.19 -8.04 -11.12
CA LYS A 21 -27.16 -9.18 -10.20
C LYS A 21 -26.44 -10.41 -10.78
N GLU A 22 -26.50 -10.62 -12.09
CA GLU A 22 -25.82 -11.74 -12.77
C GLU A 22 -24.37 -11.43 -13.14
N ASP A 23 -23.91 -10.19 -12.95
CA ASP A 23 -22.52 -9.84 -13.25
C ASP A 23 -21.56 -10.55 -12.31
N ARG A 24 -20.50 -11.11 -12.90
CA ARG A 24 -19.38 -11.66 -12.12
C ARG A 24 -18.47 -10.52 -11.70
N LEU A 25 -18.44 -10.24 -10.41
CA LEU A 25 -17.47 -9.32 -9.83
C LEU A 25 -16.09 -9.97 -9.77
N ILE A 26 -15.09 -9.30 -10.36
CA ILE A 26 -13.69 -9.64 -10.14
C ILE A 26 -13.28 -8.98 -8.82
N PRO A 27 -12.80 -9.74 -7.81
CA PRO A 27 -12.39 -9.17 -6.55
C PRO A 27 -11.24 -8.16 -6.76
N CYS A 28 -11.42 -6.95 -6.24
CA CYS A 28 -10.38 -5.92 -6.23
C CYS A 28 -9.73 -5.86 -4.85
N ILE A 29 -8.40 -6.00 -4.81
CA ILE A 29 -7.62 -5.84 -3.57
C ILE A 29 -6.82 -4.54 -3.68
N THR A 30 -7.14 -3.58 -2.82
CA THR A 30 -6.42 -2.31 -2.73
C THR A 30 -5.37 -2.39 -1.62
N PHE A 31 -4.12 -2.03 -1.93
CA PHE A 31 -3.06 -1.80 -0.96
C PHE A 31 -2.75 -0.31 -0.86
N VAL A 32 -2.54 0.18 0.36
CA VAL A 32 -2.06 1.53 0.60
C VAL A 32 -0.66 1.45 1.17
N ILE A 33 0.31 1.98 0.44
CA ILE A 33 1.72 1.99 0.85
C ILE A 33 2.03 3.40 1.36
N TYR A 34 2.24 3.51 2.66
CA TYR A 34 2.61 4.75 3.30
C TYR A 34 4.11 4.75 3.63
N TYR A 35 4.83 5.69 3.03
CA TYR A 35 6.29 5.82 3.10
C TYR A 35 6.73 7.07 3.86
N GLY A 36 5.88 7.62 4.73
CA GLY A 36 6.27 8.69 5.65
C GLY A 36 7.22 8.19 6.74
N GLN A 37 8.01 9.09 7.32
CA GLN A 37 9.00 8.77 8.36
C GLN A 37 8.36 8.48 9.72
N GLU A 38 7.19 9.05 10.01
CA GLU A 38 6.41 8.78 11.21
C GLU A 38 5.24 7.85 10.94
N GLU A 39 4.81 7.09 11.96
CA GLU A 39 3.63 6.23 11.89
C GLU A 39 2.36 6.96 11.42
N TRP A 40 1.57 6.29 10.57
CA TRP A 40 0.26 6.76 10.15
C TRP A 40 -0.74 6.76 11.31
N LYS A 41 -1.17 7.96 11.71
CA LYS A 41 -2.10 8.21 12.83
C LYS A 41 -3.56 8.45 12.39
N HIS A 42 -3.88 8.44 11.10
CA HIS A 42 -5.25 8.67 10.62
C HIS A 42 -6.08 7.38 10.60
N HIS A 43 -7.38 7.54 10.31
CA HIS A 43 -8.34 6.45 10.13
C HIS A 43 -7.80 5.35 9.19
N LYS A 44 -8.22 4.11 9.46
CA LYS A 44 -7.79 2.92 8.71
C LYS A 44 -8.97 2.14 8.13
N SER A 45 -10.18 2.70 8.20
CA SER A 45 -11.38 2.11 7.63
C SER A 45 -12.22 3.19 6.96
N LEU A 46 -13.00 2.80 5.95
CA LEU A 46 -13.95 3.71 5.29
C LEU A 46 -15.01 4.21 6.29
N LYS A 47 -15.41 3.38 7.26
CA LYS A 47 -16.34 3.77 8.32
C LYS A 47 -15.82 4.96 9.13
N ASP A 48 -14.56 4.89 9.56
CA ASP A 48 -13.91 5.96 10.33
C ASP A 48 -13.62 7.20 9.48
N MET A 49 -13.40 7.02 8.17
CA MET A 49 -13.18 8.13 7.23
C MET A 49 -14.38 9.05 7.09
N PHE A 50 -15.57 8.46 6.94
CA PHE A 50 -16.79 9.19 6.57
C PHE A 50 -17.75 9.41 7.73
N GLY A 51 -17.47 8.84 8.91
CA GLY A 51 -18.26 9.07 10.12
C GLY A 51 -19.70 8.54 10.06
N TYR A 52 -19.95 7.51 9.24
CA TYR A 52 -21.30 6.97 9.05
C TYR A 52 -21.83 6.33 10.34
N LYS A 53 -22.86 6.94 10.95
CA LYS A 53 -23.55 6.41 12.13
C LYS A 53 -24.63 5.37 11.84
N GLN A 54 -25.07 5.22 10.58
CA GLN A 54 -26.27 4.45 10.22
C GLN A 54 -26.05 3.26 9.28
N ILE A 55 -24.80 2.92 8.96
CA ILE A 55 -24.54 1.73 8.12
C ILE A 55 -24.58 0.52 9.04
N ASN A 56 -25.66 -0.27 8.96
CA ASN A 56 -25.76 -1.57 9.64
C ASN A 56 -24.52 -2.41 9.31
N ASP A 57 -23.85 -2.90 10.36
CA ASP A 57 -22.54 -3.57 10.32
C ASP A 57 -22.50 -4.83 9.42
N ALA A 58 -23.63 -5.31 8.92
CA ALA A 58 -23.74 -6.51 8.09
C ALA A 58 -23.40 -6.28 6.59
N ASN A 59 -23.51 -5.06 6.06
CA ASN A 59 -23.45 -4.82 4.60
C ASN A 59 -22.15 -4.16 4.12
N MET A 60 -21.40 -3.52 5.01
CA MET A 60 -20.00 -3.19 4.72
C MET A 60 -19.16 -4.21 5.46
N LEU A 61 -18.70 -5.25 4.74
CA LEU A 61 -17.44 -5.93 5.07
C LEU A 61 -16.52 -4.89 5.72
N GLU A 62 -16.10 -5.08 6.97
CA GLU A 62 -15.18 -4.16 7.66
C GLU A 62 -13.99 -3.89 6.73
N SER A 63 -14.06 -2.81 5.94
CA SER A 63 -13.14 -2.57 4.86
C SER A 63 -11.93 -1.88 5.48
N ARG A 64 -11.23 -2.61 6.35
CA ARG A 64 -9.96 -2.18 6.90
C ARG A 64 -9.00 -2.05 5.72
N MET A 65 -8.39 -0.90 5.63
CA MET A 65 -7.41 -0.59 4.61
C MET A 65 -6.22 -1.54 4.76
N ASN A 66 -5.82 -2.19 3.66
CA ASN A 66 -4.58 -2.97 3.63
C ASN A 66 -3.39 -1.99 3.61
N LEU A 67 -3.08 -1.45 4.79
CA LEU A 67 -2.08 -0.40 4.97
C LEU A 67 -0.71 -1.01 5.31
N VAL A 68 0.25 -0.79 4.43
CA VAL A 68 1.68 -1.06 4.65
C VAL A 68 2.35 0.25 5.03
N GLN A 69 3.04 0.27 6.17
CA GLN A 69 3.72 1.47 6.68
C GLN A 69 5.22 1.22 6.73
N ILE A 70 5.95 1.73 5.75
CA ILE A 70 7.38 1.43 5.56
C ILE A 70 8.20 1.76 6.81
N CYS A 71 7.89 2.85 7.52
CA CYS A 71 8.62 3.25 8.72
C CYS A 71 8.57 2.27 9.90
N LYS A 72 7.55 1.39 9.96
CA LYS A 72 7.33 0.51 11.12
C LYS A 72 7.15 -0.96 10.79
N ASP A 73 6.95 -1.31 9.52
CA ASP A 73 6.63 -2.68 9.15
C ASP A 73 7.86 -3.59 9.32
N ASP A 74 7.65 -4.86 9.67
CA ASP A 74 8.75 -5.80 9.81
C ASP A 74 9.13 -6.35 8.42
N PRO A 75 10.36 -6.07 7.91
CA PRO A 75 10.78 -6.58 6.61
C PRO A 75 10.69 -8.10 6.51
N ARG A 76 10.82 -8.84 7.61
CA ARG A 76 10.82 -10.32 7.62
C ARG A 76 9.46 -10.93 7.26
N ARG A 77 8.39 -10.13 7.28
CA ARG A 77 7.03 -10.58 6.90
C ARG A 77 6.90 -10.85 5.40
N TYR A 78 7.79 -10.30 4.59
CA TYR A 78 7.75 -10.41 3.14
C TYR A 78 8.57 -11.62 2.66
N ARG A 79 8.05 -12.44 1.76
CA ARG A 79 8.81 -13.58 1.21
C ARG A 79 9.89 -13.15 0.21
N ASN A 80 9.63 -12.07 -0.54
CA ASN A 80 10.56 -11.55 -1.53
C ASN A 80 11.69 -10.78 -0.82
N ARG A 81 12.94 -11.21 -1.05
CA ARG A 81 14.14 -10.64 -0.41
C ARG A 81 14.37 -9.18 -0.77
N ASP A 82 14.06 -8.78 -1.99
CA ASP A 82 14.24 -7.40 -2.47
C ASP A 82 13.29 -6.45 -1.74
N ILE A 83 12.05 -6.89 -1.50
CA ILE A 83 11.09 -6.15 -0.67
C ILE A 83 11.61 -6.04 0.77
N GLN A 84 12.16 -7.13 1.34
CA GLN A 84 12.76 -7.06 2.68
C GLN A 84 13.90 -6.03 2.73
N MET A 85 14.78 -6.05 1.73
CA MET A 85 15.89 -5.10 1.63
C MET A 85 15.40 -3.66 1.44
N CYS A 86 14.44 -3.43 0.54
CA CYS A 86 13.84 -2.12 0.31
C CYS A 86 13.30 -1.52 1.61
N ILE A 87 12.48 -2.27 2.35
CA ILE A 87 11.88 -1.80 3.60
C ILE A 87 12.97 -1.56 4.65
N GLY A 88 13.87 -2.52 4.85
CA GLY A 88 14.92 -2.42 5.86
C GLY A 88 15.89 -1.25 5.62
N ILE A 89 16.33 -1.04 4.37
CA ILE A 89 17.22 0.07 4.02
C ILE A 89 16.46 1.40 4.11
N ALA A 90 15.20 1.47 3.64
CA ALA A 90 14.38 2.68 3.77
C ALA A 90 14.20 3.11 5.24
N GLN A 91 13.97 2.16 6.15
CA GLN A 91 13.89 2.42 7.59
C GLN A 91 15.19 3.00 8.15
N LEU A 92 16.34 2.40 7.82
CA LEU A 92 17.65 2.91 8.24
C LEU A 92 17.93 4.31 7.68
N MET A 93 17.51 4.57 6.44
CA MET A 93 17.59 5.90 5.81
C MET A 93 16.74 6.94 6.55
N PHE A 94 15.51 6.58 6.94
CA PHE A 94 14.66 7.46 7.76
C PHE A 94 15.28 7.76 9.14
N GLN A 95 15.95 6.77 9.73
CA GLN A 95 16.69 6.90 10.99
C GLN A 95 18.06 7.58 10.83
N LYS A 96 18.49 7.85 9.58
CA LYS A 96 19.82 8.38 9.24
C LYS A 96 20.98 7.48 9.68
N ASP A 97 20.76 6.19 9.87
CA ASP A 97 21.78 5.21 10.23
C ASP A 97 22.48 4.65 8.99
N LEU A 98 23.33 5.50 8.40
CA LEU A 98 24.06 5.16 7.17
C LEU A 98 25.19 4.16 7.40
N GLU A 99 25.72 4.08 8.63
CA GLU A 99 26.82 3.18 8.98
C GLU A 99 26.36 1.72 9.01
N THR A 100 25.15 1.46 9.54
CA THR A 100 24.54 0.12 9.45
C THR A 100 24.29 -0.28 8.00
N ILE A 101 23.87 0.66 7.14
CA ILE A 101 23.65 0.39 5.71
C ILE A 101 24.96 -0.04 5.04
N LYS A 102 26.05 0.72 5.23
CA LYS A 102 27.38 0.37 4.72
C LYS A 102 27.77 -1.03 5.21
N LYS A 103 27.85 -1.23 6.52
CA LYS A 103 28.34 -2.49 7.10
C LYS A 103 27.57 -3.71 6.62
N ARG A 104 26.26 -3.59 6.40
CA ARG A 104 25.37 -4.71 6.08
C ARG A 104 25.19 -4.96 4.58
N TYR A 105 25.32 -3.94 3.73
CA TYR A 105 24.89 -4.03 2.32
C TYR A 105 25.92 -3.57 1.26
N ILE A 106 27.19 -3.33 1.62
CA ILE A 106 28.27 -2.78 0.77
C ILE A 106 28.40 -3.32 -0.68
N GLN A 107 28.05 -4.57 -1.00
CA GLN A 107 28.32 -5.16 -2.33
C GLN A 107 27.19 -5.97 -2.96
N LYS A 108 25.99 -6.02 -2.37
CA LYS A 108 24.92 -6.98 -2.79
C LYS A 108 23.55 -6.35 -3.03
N ILE A 109 23.48 -5.06 -3.37
CA ILE A 109 22.20 -4.41 -3.64
C ILE A 109 22.00 -4.27 -5.14
N ASP A 110 20.93 -4.90 -5.64
CA ASP A 110 20.53 -4.74 -7.04
C ASP A 110 20.04 -3.31 -7.31
N LYS A 111 20.30 -2.83 -8.52
CA LYS A 111 19.95 -1.45 -8.93
C LYS A 111 18.46 -1.13 -8.74
N GLU A 112 17.58 -2.09 -8.94
CA GLU A 112 16.14 -1.92 -8.73
C GLU A 112 15.78 -1.65 -7.25
N VAL A 113 16.46 -2.33 -6.32
CA VAL A 113 16.30 -2.09 -4.88
C VAL A 113 16.79 -0.69 -4.53
N VAL A 114 17.92 -0.26 -5.09
CA VAL A 114 18.44 1.11 -4.88
C VAL A 114 17.42 2.15 -5.36
N MET A 115 16.92 1.99 -6.60
CA MET A 115 15.93 2.91 -7.17
C MET A 115 14.66 2.98 -6.33
N MET A 116 14.16 1.84 -5.85
CA MET A 116 12.97 1.78 -5.01
C MET A 116 13.20 2.47 -3.66
N VAL A 117 14.34 2.24 -3.00
CA VAL A 117 14.66 2.92 -1.74
C VAL A 117 14.78 4.42 -1.94
N CYS A 118 15.41 4.87 -3.03
CA CYS A 118 15.49 6.30 -3.35
C CYS A 118 14.11 6.93 -3.58
N ALA A 119 13.20 6.21 -4.26
CA ALA A 119 11.82 6.65 -4.46
C ALA A 119 11.04 6.72 -3.15
N LEU A 120 11.13 5.68 -2.31
CA LEU A 120 10.45 5.61 -1.01
C LEU A 120 10.95 6.69 -0.03
N THR A 121 12.25 6.99 -0.05
CA THR A 121 12.88 7.91 0.90
C THR A 121 12.95 9.35 0.40
N GLY A 122 12.69 9.58 -0.89
CA GLY A 122 12.91 10.87 -1.54
C GLY A 122 14.37 11.33 -1.55
N SER A 123 15.32 10.41 -1.39
CA SER A 123 16.73 10.72 -1.17
C SER A 123 17.66 9.83 -2.01
N ARG A 124 18.62 10.46 -2.70
CA ARG A 124 19.66 9.76 -3.47
C ARG A 124 20.92 9.44 -2.67
N ARG A 125 20.94 9.70 -1.35
CA ARG A 125 22.13 9.47 -0.52
C ARG A 125 22.59 8.02 -0.54
N LEU A 126 21.66 7.07 -0.72
CA LEU A 126 22.01 5.65 -0.83
C LEU A 126 22.94 5.38 -2.02
N GLU A 127 22.71 6.00 -3.18
CA GLU A 127 23.54 5.82 -4.39
C GLU A 127 25.00 6.20 -4.12
N ALA A 128 25.24 7.27 -3.35
CA ALA A 128 26.57 7.72 -2.98
C ALA A 128 27.26 6.83 -1.94
N ILE A 129 26.50 6.03 -1.18
CA ILE A 129 27.02 5.14 -0.12
C ILE A 129 27.47 3.80 -0.69
N ILE A 130 26.84 3.36 -1.77
CA ILE A 130 27.04 2.05 -2.41
C ILE A 130 27.85 2.13 -3.72
N SER A 131 28.17 3.33 -4.18
CA SER A 131 29.16 3.56 -5.25
C SER A 131 30.57 3.37 -4.73
#